data_AF-A0A7C5NEZ6-F1
#
_entry.id   AF-A0A7C5NEZ6-F1
#
_cell.length_a   1.000
_cell.length_b   1.000
_cell.length_c   1.000
_cell.angle_alpha   90.00
_cell.angle_beta   90.00
_cell.angle_gamma   90.00
#
_symmetry.space_group_name_H-M   'P 1'
#
loop_
_entity.id
_entity.type
_entity.pdbx_description
1 polymer ?
#
loop_
_entity_poly.entity_id
_entity_poly.type
_entity_poly.pdbx_seq_one_letter_code
_entity_poly.pdbx_strand_id
1 'polypeptide(L)'
;MKKTHGDTAFEASSRPAPVRTEMRWLTDYPGVHRERSECATPASEDELRAVLRWAVREGRTVTLRAGGQCLHGQSVGDDLVVDLSAFDRVSVDLTAGVVRAGAGARWEDVRAALPPGWVLPNLVTTGAASVGGTLVGNAASRFSSAFGREADGVRSARLMTADGDVLECNREGPHSELLDALPGSVGVLGALVSIEHTLLDIRHLVAGDGGVRVKTIAHKYLHVRSMLADLAHELRAPASRHCPRGAYGLLIPGGHALLFHSMYTRELRGRRMQNHRRRDPLRVIIERVFHEPSLNRAL
;
A
#
# COMPACT_ATOMS: atom_id res chain seq x y z
N MET A 1 19.33 11.52 70.43
CA MET A 1 18.15 11.85 69.60
C MET A 1 18.34 11.20 68.24
N LYS A 2 17.50 10.21 67.91
CA LYS A 2 17.55 9.41 66.68
C LYS A 2 17.05 10.26 65.49
N LYS A 3 17.80 10.30 64.39
CA LYS A 3 17.31 10.83 63.10
C LYS A 3 16.54 9.71 62.40
N THR A 4 15.23 9.90 62.27
CA THR A 4 14.30 9.06 61.51
C THR A 4 14.60 9.13 60.02
N HIS A 5 14.77 7.96 59.40
CA HIS A 5 14.77 7.79 57.95
C HIS A 5 13.35 8.05 57.43
N GLY A 6 13.22 8.91 56.43
CA GLY A 6 11.99 9.08 55.68
C GLY A 6 11.90 7.98 54.62
N ASP A 7 11.02 7.02 54.84
CA ASP A 7 10.57 6.07 53.83
C ASP A 7 9.76 6.85 52.79
N THR A 8 10.35 7.09 51.62
CA THR A 8 9.60 7.44 50.41
C THR A 8 8.96 6.17 49.88
N ALA A 9 7.65 6.06 50.06
CA ALA A 9 6.82 5.02 49.49
C ALA A 9 7.03 4.98 47.97
N PHE A 10 7.52 3.84 47.47
CA PHE A 10 7.43 3.45 46.07
C PHE A 10 5.94 3.38 45.71
N GLU A 11 5.46 4.30 44.88
CA GLU A 11 4.18 4.16 44.20
C GLU A 11 4.19 2.84 43.43
N ALA A 12 3.29 1.94 43.82
CA ALA A 12 3.06 0.68 43.16
C ALA A 12 2.56 0.96 41.74
N SER A 13 3.48 0.95 40.77
CA SER A 13 3.20 0.92 39.35
C SER A 13 2.19 -0.20 39.09
N SER A 14 0.96 0.19 38.75
CA SER A 14 -0.09 -0.73 38.33
C SER A 14 0.43 -1.56 37.17
N ARG A 15 0.47 -2.88 37.32
CA ARG A 15 0.80 -3.80 36.22
C ARG A 15 -0.07 -3.45 35.02
N PRO A 16 0.51 -3.15 33.84
CA PRO A 16 -0.29 -2.90 32.65
C PRO A 16 -1.19 -4.10 32.37
N ALA A 17 -2.39 -3.83 31.86
CA ALA A 17 -3.34 -4.87 31.50
C ALA A 17 -2.67 -5.93 30.60
N PRO A 18 -2.98 -7.22 30.77
CA PRO A 18 -2.34 -8.27 29.98
C PRO A 18 -2.60 -8.06 28.49
N VAL A 19 -1.52 -8.09 27.71
CA VAL A 19 -1.60 -8.08 26.24
C VAL A 19 -2.36 -9.33 25.80
N ARG A 20 -3.42 -9.14 25.03
CA ARG A 20 -4.22 -10.25 24.50
C ARG A 20 -3.58 -10.79 23.23
N THR A 21 -3.34 -12.09 23.22
CA THR A 21 -2.78 -12.80 22.08
C THR A 21 -3.60 -14.04 21.74
N GLU A 22 -3.49 -14.48 20.48
CA GLU A 22 -4.09 -15.72 19.99
C GLU A 22 -3.13 -16.46 19.06
N MET A 23 -3.13 -17.80 19.11
CA MET A 23 -2.35 -18.60 18.18
C MET A 23 -3.08 -18.69 16.84
N ARG A 24 -2.44 -18.28 15.74
CA ARG A 24 -3.03 -18.32 14.40
C ARG A 24 -2.11 -19.00 13.39
N TRP A 25 -2.71 -19.67 12.43
CA TRP A 25 -2.00 -20.08 11.22
C TRP A 25 -1.90 -18.89 10.27
N LEU A 26 -0.69 -18.45 10.01
CA LEU A 26 -0.40 -17.38 9.07
C LEU A 26 0.17 -17.96 7.79
N THR A 27 -0.13 -17.30 6.68
CA THR A 27 0.45 -17.62 5.38
C THR A 27 0.76 -16.33 4.63
N ASP A 28 1.73 -16.42 3.74
CA ASP A 28 2.06 -15.38 2.79
C ASP A 28 1.21 -15.53 1.52
N TYR A 29 1.29 -14.56 0.62
CA TYR A 29 0.46 -14.53 -0.59
C TYR A 29 0.58 -15.80 -1.47
N PRO A 30 1.79 -16.31 -1.80
CA PRO A 30 1.91 -17.50 -2.63
C PRO A 30 1.59 -18.80 -1.87
N GLY A 31 1.43 -18.76 -0.55
CA GLY A 31 1.21 -19.93 0.29
C GLY A 31 2.45 -20.81 0.45
N VAL A 32 3.64 -20.24 0.22
CA VAL A 32 4.93 -20.95 0.34
C VAL A 32 5.38 -20.96 1.79
N HIS A 33 5.20 -19.84 2.48
CA HIS A 33 5.52 -19.71 3.90
C HIS A 33 4.24 -19.83 4.73
N ARG A 34 4.29 -20.70 5.74
CA ARG A 34 3.19 -20.92 6.68
C ARG A 34 3.76 -21.20 8.06
N GLU A 35 3.26 -20.48 9.06
CA GLU A 35 3.71 -20.61 10.44
C GLU A 35 2.52 -20.55 11.40
N ARG A 36 2.65 -21.17 12.57
CA ARG A 36 1.68 -21.05 13.66
C ARG A 36 2.23 -20.09 14.71
N SER A 37 1.81 -18.84 14.64
CA SER A 37 2.40 -17.74 15.39
C SER A 37 1.48 -17.24 16.50
N GLU A 38 2.06 -16.73 17.59
CA GLU A 38 1.32 -15.98 18.59
C GLU A 38 1.05 -14.57 18.04
N CYS A 39 -0.21 -14.16 18.01
CA CYS A 39 -0.61 -12.92 17.36
C CYS A 39 -1.29 -11.96 18.33
N ALA A 40 -0.88 -10.69 18.32
CA ALA A 40 -1.60 -9.58 18.94
C ALA A 40 -2.25 -8.71 17.84
N THR A 41 -3.51 -8.31 18.02
CA THR A 41 -4.23 -7.46 17.06
C THR A 41 -4.68 -6.18 17.76
N PRO A 42 -3.76 -5.23 18.04
CA PRO A 42 -4.12 -3.98 18.70
C PRO A 42 -5.09 -3.16 17.84
N ALA A 43 -6.12 -2.60 18.46
CA ALA A 43 -7.13 -1.78 17.79
C ALA A 43 -6.94 -0.27 18.02
N SER A 44 -5.91 0.11 18.80
CA SER A 44 -5.57 1.50 19.08
C SER A 44 -4.07 1.68 19.25
N GLU A 45 -3.61 2.93 19.18
CA GLU A 45 -2.21 3.27 19.45
C GLU A 45 -1.79 2.91 20.88
N ASP A 46 -2.68 3.03 21.87
CA ASP A 46 -2.37 2.67 23.25
C ASP A 46 -2.18 1.16 23.41
N GLU A 47 -3.01 0.36 22.74
CA GLU A 47 -2.85 -1.10 22.70
C GLU A 47 -1.58 -1.50 21.95
N LEU A 48 -1.30 -0.88 20.80
CA LEU A 48 -0.06 -1.13 20.05
C LEU A 48 1.17 -0.79 20.90
N ARG A 49 1.14 0.35 21.60
CA ARG A 49 2.19 0.75 22.54
C ARG A 49 2.39 -0.28 23.64
N ALA A 50 1.29 -0.77 24.23
CA ALA A 50 1.34 -1.79 25.27
C ALA A 50 1.94 -3.10 24.76
N VAL A 51 1.55 -3.54 23.55
CA VAL A 51 2.08 -4.75 22.89
C VAL A 51 3.58 -4.62 22.63
N LEU A 52 4.04 -3.50 22.05
CA LEU A 52 5.45 -3.30 21.72
C LEU A 52 6.33 -3.23 22.98
N ARG A 53 5.91 -2.46 24.00
CA ARG A 53 6.63 -2.40 25.28
C ARG A 53 6.65 -3.73 26.01
N TRP A 54 5.58 -4.50 25.91
CA TRP A 54 5.54 -5.85 26.45
C TRP A 54 6.53 -6.77 25.72
N ALA A 55 6.56 -6.74 24.38
CA ALA A 55 7.50 -7.51 23.59
C ALA A 55 8.96 -7.20 23.94
N VAL A 56 9.29 -5.91 24.12
CA VAL A 56 10.62 -5.47 24.58
C VAL A 56 10.93 -6.03 25.97
N ARG A 57 10.01 -5.91 26.92
CA ARG A 57 10.19 -6.40 28.30
C ARG A 57 10.39 -7.91 28.39
N GLU A 58 9.74 -8.67 27.52
CA GLU A 58 9.85 -10.14 27.45
C GLU A 58 10.97 -10.62 26.51
N GLY A 59 11.68 -9.71 25.83
CA GLY A 59 12.76 -10.07 24.90
C GLY A 59 12.30 -10.78 23.63
N ARG A 60 11.09 -10.45 23.15
CA ARG A 60 10.45 -11.13 22.01
C ARG A 60 10.84 -10.52 20.69
N THR A 61 10.92 -11.34 19.64
CA THR A 61 11.01 -10.84 18.27
C THR A 61 9.61 -10.48 17.76
N VAL A 62 9.51 -9.39 17.01
CA VAL A 62 8.24 -8.86 16.51
C VAL A 62 8.23 -8.86 14.99
N THR A 63 7.21 -9.48 14.42
CA THR A 63 6.88 -9.38 12.99
C THR A 63 5.63 -8.54 12.83
N LEU A 64 5.70 -7.50 12.00
CA LEU A 64 4.54 -6.67 11.68
C LEU A 64 3.73 -7.30 10.54
N ARG A 65 2.41 -7.37 10.72
CA ARG A 65 1.48 -7.89 9.73
C ARG A 65 0.31 -6.93 9.55
N ALA A 66 -0.26 -6.90 8.34
CA ALA A 66 -1.55 -6.28 8.07
C ALA A 66 -2.18 -6.96 6.85
N GLY A 67 -1.71 -6.55 5.66
CA GLY A 67 -2.13 -7.05 4.36
C GLY A 67 -2.11 -8.58 4.22
N GLY A 68 -1.09 -9.22 4.80
CA GLY A 68 -0.76 -10.61 4.56
C GLY A 68 -0.32 -10.91 3.11
N GLN A 69 -0.08 -9.86 2.30
CA GLN A 69 0.22 -9.96 0.87
C GLN A 69 1.73 -10.03 0.58
N CYS A 70 2.55 -10.42 1.56
CA CYS A 70 3.98 -10.56 1.37
C CYS A 70 4.31 -11.76 0.45
N LEU A 71 5.46 -11.73 -0.24
CA LEU A 71 5.82 -12.77 -1.22
C LEU A 71 6.81 -13.82 -0.69
N HIS A 72 7.52 -13.51 0.38
CA HIS A 72 8.64 -14.31 0.90
C HIS A 72 8.61 -14.36 2.44
N GLY A 73 7.43 -14.61 3.02
CA GLY A 73 7.28 -14.77 4.47
C GLY A 73 7.47 -13.50 5.33
N GLN A 74 7.65 -12.31 4.76
CA GLN A 74 7.96 -11.09 5.55
C GLN A 74 6.90 -10.70 6.60
N SER A 75 5.68 -11.21 6.48
CA SER A 75 4.59 -11.01 7.46
C SER A 75 4.13 -12.30 8.14
N VAL A 76 5.00 -13.32 8.14
CA VAL A 76 4.81 -14.65 8.72
C VAL A 76 6.00 -14.91 9.65
N GLY A 77 5.89 -14.45 10.89
CA GLY A 77 6.90 -14.67 11.95
C GLY A 77 6.60 -15.89 12.81
N ASP A 78 7.57 -16.38 13.57
CA ASP A 78 7.46 -17.58 14.42
C ASP A 78 7.34 -17.29 15.93
N ASP A 79 7.62 -16.05 16.35
CA ASP A 79 7.39 -15.56 17.71
C ASP A 79 6.11 -14.69 17.78
N LEU A 80 6.24 -13.38 18.02
CA LEU A 80 5.10 -12.46 18.11
C LEU A 80 4.83 -11.80 16.75
N VAL A 81 3.62 -12.01 16.24
CA VAL A 81 3.10 -11.26 15.10
C VAL A 81 2.15 -10.18 15.60
N VAL A 82 2.48 -8.92 15.32
CA VAL A 82 1.61 -7.78 15.61
C VAL A 82 0.83 -7.44 14.35
N ASP A 83 -0.47 -7.73 14.39
CA ASP A 83 -1.39 -7.55 13.29
C ASP A 83 -2.08 -6.19 13.38
N LEU A 84 -1.66 -5.27 12.52
CA LEU A 84 -2.16 -3.91 12.40
C LEU A 84 -3.42 -3.82 11.54
N SER A 85 -4.08 -4.94 11.19
CA SER A 85 -5.30 -4.92 10.37
C SER A 85 -6.44 -4.07 10.96
N ALA A 86 -6.49 -3.85 12.27
CA ALA A 86 -7.46 -2.96 12.91
C ALA A 86 -7.14 -1.46 12.75
N PHE A 87 -5.95 -1.10 12.27
CA PHE A 87 -5.60 0.28 11.87
C PHE A 87 -6.12 0.55 10.45
N ASP A 88 -7.43 0.39 10.25
CA ASP A 88 -8.10 0.40 8.94
C ASP A 88 -8.80 1.73 8.61
N ARG A 89 -8.76 2.70 9.52
CA ARG A 89 -9.46 3.98 9.35
C ARG A 89 -8.97 4.72 8.10
N VAL A 90 -9.92 5.17 7.29
CA VAL A 90 -9.70 6.04 6.12
C VAL A 90 -10.46 7.35 6.30
N SER A 91 -9.82 8.47 5.98
CA SER A 91 -10.47 9.79 5.89
C SER A 91 -9.92 10.59 4.73
N VAL A 92 -10.77 11.39 4.09
CA VAL A 92 -10.41 12.13 2.88
C VAL A 92 -10.57 13.63 3.12
N ASP A 93 -9.53 14.39 2.80
CA ASP A 93 -9.55 15.84 2.80
C ASP A 93 -9.35 16.34 1.37
N LEU A 94 -10.47 16.69 0.73
CA LEU A 94 -10.50 17.15 -0.65
C LEU A 94 -9.95 18.58 -0.80
N THR A 95 -9.96 19.38 0.27
CA THR A 95 -9.40 20.73 0.26
C THR A 95 -7.89 20.65 0.20
N ALA A 96 -7.28 19.79 1.01
CA ALA A 96 -5.84 19.53 0.99
C ALA A 96 -5.40 18.58 -0.15
N GLY A 97 -6.37 17.89 -0.78
CA GLY A 97 -6.14 16.92 -1.84
C GLY A 97 -5.40 15.69 -1.34
N VAL A 98 -5.81 15.14 -0.21
CA VAL A 98 -5.16 14.00 0.47
C VAL A 98 -6.15 12.98 1.00
N VAL A 99 -5.67 11.76 1.16
CA VAL A 99 -6.31 10.72 1.95
C VAL A 99 -5.39 10.37 3.11
N ARG A 100 -5.96 10.27 4.31
CA ARG A 100 -5.29 9.73 5.50
C ARG A 100 -5.80 8.31 5.70
N ALA A 101 -4.88 7.37 5.75
CA ALA A 101 -5.21 5.96 5.90
C ALA A 101 -4.32 5.33 6.98
N GLY A 102 -4.92 4.53 7.85
CA GLY A 102 -4.18 3.67 8.76
C GLY A 102 -3.38 2.61 7.99
N ALA A 103 -2.29 2.12 8.59
CA ALA A 103 -1.41 1.15 7.93
C ALA A 103 -2.08 -0.19 7.62
N GLY A 104 -3.14 -0.54 8.36
CA GLY A 104 -3.97 -1.72 8.15
C GLY A 104 -5.00 -1.59 7.03
N ALA A 105 -5.35 -0.36 6.65
CA ALA A 105 -6.39 -0.08 5.67
C ALA A 105 -6.10 -0.76 4.33
N ARG A 106 -7.12 -1.37 3.72
CA ARG A 106 -6.98 -2.00 2.40
C ARG A 106 -7.13 -0.95 1.32
N TRP A 107 -6.41 -1.10 0.21
CA TRP A 107 -6.52 -0.16 -0.91
C TRP A 107 -7.92 -0.17 -1.56
N GLU A 108 -8.70 -1.23 -1.38
CA GLU A 108 -10.12 -1.24 -1.77
C GLU A 108 -11.00 -0.33 -0.93
N ASP A 109 -10.78 -0.28 0.39
CA ASP A 109 -11.50 0.62 1.30
C ASP A 109 -11.10 2.07 1.03
N VAL A 110 -9.80 2.32 0.82
CA VAL A 110 -9.29 3.64 0.45
C VAL A 110 -9.96 4.13 -0.83
N ARG A 111 -10.03 3.28 -1.86
CA ARG A 111 -10.68 3.63 -3.13
C ARG A 111 -12.19 3.83 -2.98
N ALA A 112 -12.85 3.03 -2.15
CA ALA A 112 -14.29 3.16 -1.90
C ALA A 112 -14.64 4.47 -1.18
N ALA A 113 -13.72 5.01 -0.38
CA ALA A 113 -13.88 6.30 0.28
C ALA A 113 -13.68 7.51 -0.64
N LEU A 114 -13.09 7.34 -1.84
CA LEU A 114 -12.83 8.45 -2.75
C LEU A 114 -14.10 8.83 -3.55
N PRO A 115 -14.49 10.12 -3.56
CA PRO A 115 -15.59 10.57 -4.39
C PRO A 115 -15.21 10.56 -5.88
N PRO A 116 -16.19 10.51 -6.79
CA PRO A 116 -15.95 10.55 -8.23
C PRO A 116 -15.02 11.69 -8.66
N GLY A 117 -14.00 11.35 -9.43
CA GLY A 117 -13.02 12.30 -9.94
C GLY A 117 -11.82 12.55 -9.03
N TRP A 118 -11.73 11.88 -7.88
CA TRP A 118 -10.52 11.86 -7.06
C TRP A 118 -9.86 10.48 -7.17
N VAL A 119 -8.57 10.47 -7.49
CA VAL A 119 -7.81 9.23 -7.69
C VAL A 119 -6.44 9.29 -7.03
N LEU A 120 -5.90 8.13 -6.69
CA LEU A 120 -4.50 8.01 -6.28
C LEU A 120 -3.59 8.10 -7.52
N PRO A 121 -2.44 8.79 -7.43
CA PRO A 121 -1.48 8.86 -8.53
C PRO A 121 -0.87 7.50 -8.89
N ASN A 122 -0.78 6.60 -7.92
CA ASN A 122 -0.12 5.30 -7.93
C ASN A 122 -1.06 4.25 -7.31
N LEU A 123 -1.81 3.52 -8.15
CA LEU A 123 -2.78 2.52 -7.68
C LEU A 123 -2.11 1.16 -7.48
N VAL A 124 -2.10 0.60 -6.28
CA VAL A 124 -1.63 -0.78 -6.07
C VAL A 124 -2.56 -1.77 -6.79
N THR A 125 -1.96 -2.77 -7.44
CA THR A 125 -2.65 -3.71 -8.34
C THR A 125 -3.75 -4.54 -7.65
N THR A 126 -3.57 -4.85 -6.37
CA THR A 126 -4.55 -5.62 -5.57
C THR A 126 -5.23 -4.72 -4.54
N GLY A 127 -6.55 -4.83 -4.43
CA GLY A 127 -7.34 -4.15 -3.40
C GLY A 127 -7.06 -4.69 -1.99
N ALA A 128 -6.69 -5.96 -1.88
CA ALA A 128 -6.47 -6.66 -0.62
C ALA A 128 -5.14 -6.30 0.06
N ALA A 129 -4.20 -5.63 -0.63
CA ALA A 129 -2.99 -5.17 0.04
C ALA A 129 -3.28 -4.00 0.98
N SER A 130 -2.62 -4.02 2.14
CA SER A 130 -2.73 -2.94 3.12
C SER A 130 -1.80 -1.78 2.75
N VAL A 131 -2.24 -0.56 3.02
CA VAL A 131 -1.46 0.67 2.81
C VAL A 131 -0.06 0.60 3.41
N GLY A 132 0.09 0.08 4.64
CA GLY A 132 1.40 0.05 5.26
C GLY A 132 2.37 -0.94 4.62
N GLY A 133 1.88 -2.14 4.30
CA GLY A 133 2.68 -3.17 3.64
C GLY A 133 3.18 -2.76 2.26
N THR A 134 2.38 -2.02 1.49
CA THR A 134 2.73 -1.59 0.14
C THR A 134 3.70 -0.40 0.16
N LEU A 135 3.58 0.50 1.14
CA LEU A 135 4.51 1.61 1.33
C LEU A 135 5.91 1.10 1.70
N VAL A 136 6.02 0.19 2.67
CA VAL A 136 7.33 -0.36 3.06
C VAL A 136 7.93 -1.25 1.98
N GLY A 137 7.10 -1.82 1.10
CA GLY A 137 7.55 -2.51 -0.13
C GLY A 137 7.82 -1.58 -1.32
N ASN A 138 7.48 -0.30 -1.20
CA ASN A 138 7.52 0.73 -2.24
C ASN A 138 6.84 0.32 -3.55
N ALA A 139 5.55 -0.01 -3.47
CA ALA A 139 4.81 -0.55 -4.61
C ALA A 139 4.82 0.39 -5.84
N ALA A 140 4.85 -0.23 -7.02
CA ALA A 140 4.80 0.45 -8.31
C ALA A 140 3.60 -0.05 -9.13
N SER A 141 3.10 0.79 -10.04
CA SER A 141 1.94 0.47 -10.88
C SER A 141 1.98 1.20 -12.22
N ARG A 142 0.90 1.08 -13.00
CA ARG A 142 0.73 1.63 -14.36
C ARG A 142 1.13 3.10 -14.49
N PHE A 143 0.86 3.90 -13.48
CA PHE A 143 1.13 5.35 -13.50
C PHE A 143 2.45 5.71 -12.81
N SER A 144 3.21 4.73 -12.32
CA SER A 144 4.44 5.01 -11.58
C SER A 144 5.58 5.57 -12.43
N SER A 145 5.56 5.35 -13.74
CA SER A 145 6.49 6.03 -14.63
C SER A 145 6.27 7.55 -14.66
N ALA A 146 5.03 8.00 -14.45
CA ALA A 146 4.69 9.42 -14.46
C ALA A 146 4.74 10.02 -13.06
N PHE A 147 4.21 9.33 -12.05
CA PHE A 147 4.01 9.89 -10.70
C PHE A 147 4.93 9.29 -9.62
N GLY A 148 5.84 8.39 -9.99
CA GLY A 148 6.66 7.66 -9.03
C GLY A 148 5.95 6.46 -8.39
N ARG A 149 6.65 5.81 -7.48
CA ARG A 149 6.16 4.69 -6.68
C ARG A 149 5.29 5.20 -5.53
N GLU A 150 4.79 4.29 -4.70
CA GLU A 150 3.90 4.61 -3.58
C GLU A 150 4.42 5.77 -2.71
N ALA A 151 5.69 5.66 -2.31
CA ALA A 151 6.34 6.63 -1.42
C ALA A 151 6.38 8.06 -1.98
N ASP A 152 6.45 8.22 -3.30
CA ASP A 152 6.51 9.54 -3.94
C ASP A 152 5.22 10.36 -3.70
N GLY A 153 4.09 9.67 -3.49
CA GLY A 153 2.79 10.26 -3.18
C GLY A 153 2.55 10.53 -1.69
N VAL A 154 3.37 9.98 -0.79
CA VAL A 154 3.23 10.15 0.66
C VAL A 154 3.76 11.51 1.10
N ARG A 155 2.95 12.25 1.87
CA ARG A 155 3.29 13.55 2.44
C ARG A 155 3.83 13.43 3.85
N SER A 156 3.22 12.55 4.65
CA SER A 156 3.64 12.26 6.01
C SER A 156 3.27 10.84 6.41
N ALA A 157 3.94 10.35 7.45
CA ALA A 157 3.73 9.05 8.06
C ALA A 157 3.85 9.16 9.58
N ARG A 158 3.07 8.35 10.30
CA ARG A 158 3.15 8.19 11.75
C ARG A 158 3.75 6.82 12.05
N LEU A 159 4.89 6.80 12.73
CA LEU A 159 5.66 5.59 13.01
C LEU A 159 5.80 5.40 14.51
N MET A 160 5.38 4.26 15.03
CA MET A 160 5.58 3.91 16.44
C MET A 160 6.87 3.10 16.60
N THR A 161 7.78 3.57 17.46
CA THR A 161 9.01 2.87 17.81
C THR A 161 8.73 1.68 18.73
N ALA A 162 9.72 0.81 18.93
CA ALA A 162 9.62 -0.31 19.89
C ALA A 162 9.36 0.17 21.33
N ASP A 163 9.89 1.34 21.70
CA ASP A 163 9.66 1.98 23.00
C ASP A 163 8.26 2.61 23.12
N GLY A 164 7.51 2.65 22.01
CA GLY A 164 6.12 3.07 21.99
C GLY A 164 5.90 4.57 21.74
N ASP A 165 6.96 5.30 21.40
CA ASP A 165 6.89 6.70 21.00
C ASP A 165 6.42 6.81 19.55
N VAL A 166 5.57 7.79 19.26
CA VAL A 166 5.08 8.04 17.91
C VAL A 166 5.87 9.18 17.29
N LEU A 167 6.55 8.88 16.19
CA LEU A 167 7.30 9.81 15.38
C LEU A 167 6.42 10.29 14.22
N GLU A 168 6.31 11.61 14.08
CA GLU A 168 5.68 12.27 12.93
C GLU A 168 6.74 12.52 11.85
N CYS A 169 6.72 11.71 10.80
CA CYS A 169 7.69 11.77 9.71
C CYS A 169 7.08 12.57 8.55
N ASN A 170 7.57 13.77 8.30
CA ASN A 170 7.22 14.59 7.13
C ASN A 170 8.48 15.23 6.55
N ARG A 171 8.41 15.74 5.31
CA ARG A 171 9.57 16.24 4.56
C ARG A 171 10.25 17.48 5.17
N GLU A 172 9.55 18.23 6.01
CA GLU A 172 10.04 19.48 6.61
C GLU A 172 10.39 19.33 8.10
N GLY A 173 10.11 18.16 8.67
CA GLY A 173 10.24 17.88 10.09
C GLY A 173 11.56 17.24 10.48
N PRO A 174 11.79 17.06 11.80
CA PRO A 174 13.02 16.49 12.35
C PRO A 174 13.21 14.99 12.09
N HIS A 175 12.24 14.33 11.46
CA HIS A 175 12.25 12.89 11.14
C HIS A 175 12.09 12.65 9.63
N SER A 176 12.49 13.63 8.82
CA SER A 176 12.35 13.59 7.35
C SER A 176 13.10 12.39 6.75
N GLU A 177 14.26 12.04 7.29
CA GLU A 177 15.08 10.91 6.87
C GLU A 177 14.39 9.56 7.10
N LEU A 178 13.52 9.45 8.11
CA LEU A 178 12.73 8.24 8.34
C LEU A 178 11.67 8.07 7.26
N LEU A 179 11.04 9.17 6.81
CA LEU A 179 10.08 9.12 5.71
C LEU A 179 10.73 8.59 4.42
N ASP A 180 11.95 9.04 4.13
CA ASP A 180 12.74 8.61 2.97
C ASP A 180 13.24 7.16 3.09
N ALA A 181 13.42 6.66 4.32
CA ALA A 181 13.88 5.30 4.60
C ALA A 181 12.74 4.26 4.72
N LEU A 182 11.48 4.68 4.92
CA LEU A 182 10.32 3.78 4.93
C LEU A 182 10.27 2.83 3.72
N PRO A 183 10.48 3.28 2.47
CA PRO A 183 10.38 2.42 1.31
C PRO A 183 11.59 1.48 1.25
N GLY A 184 11.33 0.18 1.34
CA GLY A 184 12.36 -0.86 1.47
C GLY A 184 12.74 -1.21 2.91
N SER A 185 12.17 -0.54 3.93
CA SER A 185 12.43 -0.88 5.34
C SER A 185 11.87 -2.23 5.75
N VAL A 186 10.82 -2.72 5.08
CA VAL A 186 10.15 -3.98 5.40
C VAL A 186 9.73 -4.09 6.88
N GLY A 187 9.45 -2.95 7.53
CA GLY A 187 9.00 -2.89 8.93
C GLY A 187 10.09 -2.73 10.00
N VAL A 188 11.37 -2.62 9.63
CA VAL A 188 12.47 -2.52 10.62
C VAL A 188 12.57 -1.18 11.36
N LEU A 189 11.99 -0.11 10.79
CA LEU A 189 12.05 1.23 11.39
C LEU A 189 11.04 1.43 12.53
N GLY A 190 10.02 0.57 12.60
CA GLY A 190 8.93 0.67 13.57
C GLY A 190 7.58 0.27 12.98
N ALA A 191 6.55 0.28 13.82
CA ALA A 191 5.18 0.01 13.41
C ALA A 191 4.58 1.25 12.76
N LEU A 192 4.37 1.20 11.44
CA LEU A 192 3.65 2.26 10.73
C LEU A 192 2.20 2.29 11.23
N VAL A 193 1.75 3.44 11.71
CA VAL A 193 0.40 3.65 12.25
C VAL A 193 -0.54 4.15 11.16
N SER A 194 -0.12 5.19 10.43
CA SER A 194 -0.92 5.82 9.38
C SER A 194 -0.07 6.65 8.43
N ILE A 195 -0.60 6.95 7.25
CA ILE A 195 0.02 7.86 6.28
C ILE A 195 -0.96 8.93 5.82
N GLU A 196 -0.42 10.05 5.33
CA GLU A 196 -1.14 10.99 4.48
C GLU A 196 -0.62 10.85 3.04
N HIS A 197 -1.52 10.47 2.12
CA HIS A 197 -1.19 10.23 0.72
C HIS A 197 -1.89 11.25 -0.19
N THR A 198 -1.17 11.76 -1.17
CA THR A 198 -1.68 12.74 -2.14
C THR A 198 -2.75 12.12 -3.05
N LEU A 199 -3.77 12.91 -3.38
CA LEU A 199 -4.78 12.61 -4.39
C LEU A 199 -4.62 13.52 -5.61
N LEU A 200 -5.10 13.04 -6.75
CA LEU A 200 -5.23 13.80 -7.99
C LEU A 200 -6.70 14.13 -8.24
N ASP A 201 -6.96 15.39 -8.59
CA ASP A 201 -8.28 15.86 -9.03
C ASP A 201 -8.41 15.74 -10.55
N ILE A 202 -9.16 14.74 -10.97
CA ILE A 202 -9.52 14.47 -12.36
C ILE A 202 -11.02 14.70 -12.61
N ARG A 203 -11.73 15.50 -11.79
CA ARG A 203 -13.17 15.78 -11.98
C ARG A 203 -13.48 16.31 -13.38
N HIS A 204 -12.56 17.08 -13.95
CA HIS A 204 -12.63 17.57 -15.32
C HIS A 204 -12.49 16.48 -16.41
N LEU A 205 -12.19 15.22 -16.02
CA LEU A 205 -12.11 14.04 -16.88
C LEU A 205 -13.20 12.99 -16.58
N VAL A 206 -14.05 13.24 -15.58
CA VAL A 206 -15.19 12.36 -15.24
C VAL A 206 -16.29 12.49 -16.29
N ALA A 207 -16.84 11.38 -16.74
CA ALA A 207 -17.93 11.36 -17.70
C ALA A 207 -19.25 11.88 -17.09
N GLY A 208 -20.23 12.23 -17.92
CA GLY A 208 -21.51 12.81 -17.46
C GLY A 208 -22.32 11.92 -16.50
N ASP A 209 -22.03 10.62 -16.46
CA ASP A 209 -22.61 9.64 -15.52
C ASP A 209 -21.82 9.49 -14.21
N GLY A 210 -20.82 10.34 -13.95
CA GLY A 210 -19.94 10.24 -12.79
C GLY A 210 -18.85 9.16 -12.91
N GLY A 211 -18.82 8.41 -14.01
CA GLY A 211 -17.85 7.34 -14.22
C GLY A 211 -16.45 7.85 -14.55
N VAL A 212 -15.44 7.33 -13.85
CA VAL A 212 -14.04 7.44 -14.27
C VAL A 212 -13.79 6.44 -15.40
N ARG A 213 -13.21 6.90 -16.51
CA ARG A 213 -12.91 6.05 -17.68
C ARG A 213 -11.46 6.21 -18.10
N VAL A 214 -10.92 5.16 -18.69
CA VAL A 214 -9.57 5.15 -19.25
C VAL A 214 -9.67 4.82 -20.74
N LYS A 215 -9.04 5.65 -21.57
CA LYS A 215 -8.80 5.42 -22.99
C LYS A 215 -7.40 4.87 -23.15
N THR A 216 -7.28 3.73 -23.83
CA THR A 216 -5.99 3.14 -24.19
C THR A 216 -5.81 3.19 -25.70
N ILE A 217 -4.72 3.82 -26.15
CA ILE A 217 -4.32 3.90 -27.56
C ILE A 217 -3.16 2.93 -27.77
N ALA A 218 -3.29 2.01 -28.73
CA ALA A 218 -2.26 1.05 -29.07
C ALA A 218 -1.56 1.48 -30.38
N HIS A 219 -0.26 1.72 -30.29
CA HIS A 219 0.60 2.04 -31.43
C HIS A 219 1.36 0.79 -31.85
N LYS A 220 1.25 0.43 -33.13
CA LYS A 220 1.94 -0.74 -33.68
C LYS A 220 3.28 -0.32 -34.29
N TYR A 221 4.31 -1.05 -33.89
CA TYR A 221 5.67 -0.89 -34.39
C TYR A 221 6.06 -2.15 -35.16
N LEU A 222 6.63 -1.95 -36.34
CA LEU A 222 7.19 -3.05 -37.13
C LEU A 222 8.53 -3.54 -36.56
N HIS A 223 9.22 -2.70 -35.80
CA HIS A 223 10.52 -2.99 -35.19
C HIS A 223 10.55 -2.61 -33.72
N VAL A 224 11.00 -3.54 -32.86
CA VAL A 224 11.13 -3.34 -31.41
C VAL A 224 11.97 -2.10 -31.07
N ARG A 225 13.07 -1.87 -31.78
CA ARG A 225 13.98 -0.74 -31.51
C ARG A 225 13.27 0.61 -31.54
N SER A 226 12.38 0.82 -32.51
CA SER A 226 11.61 2.07 -32.62
C SER A 226 10.63 2.23 -31.47
N MET A 227 9.95 1.15 -31.07
CA MET A 227 9.07 1.16 -29.90
C MET A 227 9.82 1.52 -28.62
N LEU A 228 11.01 0.95 -28.42
CA LEU A 228 11.82 1.21 -27.22
C LEU A 228 12.25 2.67 -27.11
N ALA A 229 12.58 3.33 -28.23
CA ALA A 229 12.93 4.74 -28.24
C ALA A 229 11.75 5.62 -27.78
N ASP A 230 10.57 5.38 -28.32
CA ASP A 230 9.35 6.12 -27.96
C ASP A 230 8.92 5.83 -26.52
N LEU A 231 8.97 4.56 -26.09
CA LEU A 231 8.69 4.18 -24.71
C LEU A 231 9.66 4.89 -23.74
N ALA A 232 10.96 4.92 -24.05
CA ALA A 232 11.94 5.60 -23.20
C ALA A 232 11.70 7.12 -23.11
N HIS A 233 11.23 7.74 -24.19
CA HIS A 233 10.83 9.15 -24.18
C HIS A 233 9.62 9.39 -23.26
N GLU A 234 8.58 8.57 -23.40
CA GLU A 234 7.35 8.67 -22.60
C GLU A 234 7.59 8.40 -21.11
N LEU A 235 8.42 7.41 -20.77
CA LEU A 235 8.77 7.10 -19.38
C LEU A 235 9.59 8.21 -18.70
N ARG A 236 10.19 9.13 -19.46
CA ARG A 236 10.92 10.31 -18.96
C ARG A 236 10.11 11.59 -19.03
N ALA A 237 8.96 11.58 -19.70
CA ALA A 237 8.14 12.77 -19.86
C ALA A 237 7.58 13.21 -18.50
N PRO A 238 7.54 14.52 -18.21
CA PRO A 238 7.01 15.01 -16.95
C PRO A 238 5.52 14.64 -16.79
N ALA A 239 5.15 14.19 -15.58
CA ALA A 239 3.77 13.88 -15.26
C ALA A 239 2.86 15.10 -15.46
N SER A 240 1.73 14.91 -16.15
CA SER A 240 0.64 15.87 -16.13
C SER A 240 -0.36 15.50 -15.04
N ARG A 241 -0.47 16.35 -14.01
CA ARG A 241 -1.54 16.22 -13.00
C ARG A 241 -2.94 16.44 -13.59
N HIS A 242 -3.02 17.19 -14.68
CA HIS A 242 -4.29 17.46 -15.37
C HIS A 242 -4.75 16.24 -16.18
N CYS A 243 -3.86 15.59 -16.94
CA CYS A 243 -4.19 14.36 -17.65
C CYS A 243 -3.16 13.26 -17.36
N PRO A 244 -3.34 12.51 -16.25
CA PRO A 244 -2.47 11.40 -15.89
C PRO A 244 -2.40 10.37 -17.03
N ARG A 245 -1.17 10.03 -17.42
CA ARG A 245 -0.86 9.10 -18.50
C ARG A 245 0.06 7.99 -18.01
N GLY A 246 -0.19 6.77 -18.48
CA GLY A 246 0.67 5.61 -18.25
C GLY A 246 0.98 4.94 -19.58
N ALA A 247 2.20 4.44 -19.71
CA ALA A 247 2.67 3.75 -20.91
C ALA A 247 3.18 2.35 -20.57
N TYR A 248 2.89 1.37 -21.43
CA TYR A 248 3.51 0.04 -21.34
C TYR A 248 3.67 -0.58 -22.72
N GLY A 249 4.73 -1.37 -22.90
CA GLY A 249 5.03 -2.07 -24.14
C GLY A 249 4.62 -3.54 -24.10
N LEU A 250 4.34 -4.11 -25.27
CA LEU A 250 4.19 -5.55 -25.48
C LEU A 250 4.99 -5.97 -26.71
N LEU A 251 5.83 -7.00 -26.56
CA LEU A 251 6.54 -7.63 -27.66
C LEU A 251 5.66 -8.70 -28.29
N ILE A 252 5.65 -8.75 -29.62
CA ILE A 252 4.90 -9.75 -30.40
C ILE A 252 5.91 -10.59 -31.19
N PRO A 253 5.71 -11.92 -31.29
CA PRO A 253 6.51 -12.78 -32.15
C PRO A 253 6.66 -12.21 -33.58
N GLY A 254 7.83 -12.40 -34.19
CA GLY A 254 8.14 -11.82 -35.51
C GLY A 254 8.74 -10.41 -35.48
N GLY A 255 9.19 -9.93 -34.31
CA GLY A 255 9.93 -8.66 -34.18
C GLY A 255 9.06 -7.40 -34.14
N HIS A 256 7.74 -7.57 -34.06
CA HIS A 256 6.79 -6.49 -33.90
C HIS A 256 6.60 -6.12 -32.43
N ALA A 257 6.08 -4.91 -32.20
CA ALA A 257 5.76 -4.45 -30.86
C ALA A 257 4.49 -3.60 -30.86
N LEU A 258 3.83 -3.54 -29.69
CA LEU A 258 2.78 -2.58 -29.39
C LEU A 258 3.24 -1.69 -28.24
N LEU A 259 2.96 -0.39 -28.34
CA LEU A 259 3.05 0.55 -27.24
C LEU A 259 1.64 1.03 -26.88
N PHE A 260 1.27 0.90 -25.62
CA PHE A 260 -0.05 1.29 -25.13
C PHE A 260 0.04 2.56 -24.29
N HIS A 261 -0.69 3.60 -24.68
CA HIS A 261 -0.88 4.82 -23.90
C HIS A 261 -2.25 4.81 -23.24
N SER A 262 -2.30 4.81 -21.92
CA SER A 262 -3.54 4.84 -21.14
C SER A 262 -3.72 6.18 -20.45
N MET A 263 -4.88 6.80 -20.61
CA MET A 263 -5.20 8.11 -20.04
C MET A 263 -6.65 8.19 -19.57
N TYR A 264 -6.90 8.98 -18.52
CA TYR A 264 -8.27 9.28 -18.12
C TYR A 264 -9.00 10.09 -19.20
N THR A 265 -10.28 9.83 -19.42
CA THR A 265 -11.06 10.54 -20.44
C THR A 265 -12.53 10.67 -20.09
N ARG A 266 -13.16 11.74 -20.60
CA ARG A 266 -14.62 11.87 -20.66
C ARG A 266 -15.23 11.17 -21.87
N GLU A 267 -14.43 10.92 -22.91
CA GLU A 267 -14.92 10.40 -24.17
C GLU A 267 -15.32 8.93 -24.09
N LEU A 268 -16.44 8.61 -24.73
CA LEU A 268 -16.92 7.24 -24.94
C LEU A 268 -16.59 6.68 -26.32
N ARG A 269 -15.90 7.46 -27.17
CA ARG A 269 -15.57 7.04 -28.54
C ARG A 269 -14.46 6.00 -28.52
N GLY A 270 -14.79 4.78 -28.94
CA GLY A 270 -13.85 3.68 -29.10
C GLY A 270 -14.52 2.31 -28.93
N ARG A 271 -13.81 1.24 -29.31
CA ARG A 271 -14.24 -0.12 -28.98
C ARG A 271 -13.74 -0.45 -27.58
N ARG A 272 -14.60 -1.02 -26.72
CA ARG A 272 -14.12 -1.61 -25.46
C ARG A 272 -13.04 -2.65 -25.77
N MET A 273 -11.94 -2.62 -25.02
CA MET A 273 -10.94 -3.69 -25.08
C MET A 273 -11.62 -5.04 -24.85
N GLN A 274 -11.13 -6.06 -25.53
CA GLN A 274 -11.78 -7.37 -25.61
C GLN A 274 -12.03 -7.95 -24.22
N ASN A 275 -11.02 -7.89 -23.35
CA ASN A 275 -11.05 -8.29 -21.94
C ASN A 275 -11.98 -7.44 -21.04
N HIS A 276 -12.56 -6.34 -21.52
CA HIS A 276 -13.53 -5.53 -20.77
C HIS A 276 -14.96 -5.62 -21.32
N ARG A 277 -15.19 -6.43 -22.36
CA ARG A 277 -16.54 -6.69 -22.88
C ARG A 277 -17.24 -7.70 -21.97
N ARG A 278 -18.43 -7.36 -21.47
CA ARG A 278 -19.18 -8.15 -20.46
C ARG A 278 -19.43 -9.61 -20.84
N ARG A 279 -19.44 -9.96 -22.13
CA ARG A 279 -19.74 -11.30 -22.64
C ARG A 279 -18.58 -11.94 -23.39
N ASP A 280 -17.38 -11.39 -23.30
CA ASP A 280 -16.24 -11.96 -24.01
C ASP A 280 -15.63 -13.11 -23.19
N PRO A 281 -15.45 -14.32 -23.78
CA PRO A 281 -14.88 -15.46 -23.07
C PRO A 281 -13.49 -15.17 -22.48
N LEU A 282 -12.68 -14.33 -23.14
CA LEU A 282 -11.35 -13.95 -22.63
C LEU A 282 -11.46 -13.18 -21.32
N ARG A 283 -12.51 -12.38 -21.12
CA ARG A 283 -12.73 -11.68 -19.86
C ARG A 283 -12.95 -12.66 -18.70
N VAL A 284 -13.80 -13.67 -18.91
CA VAL A 284 -14.09 -14.68 -17.88
C VAL A 284 -12.83 -15.48 -17.54
N ILE A 285 -12.03 -15.84 -18.54
CA ILE A 285 -10.76 -16.54 -18.33
C ILE A 285 -9.79 -15.67 -17.54
N ILE A 286 -9.60 -14.42 -17.95
CA ILE A 286 -8.69 -13.48 -17.28
C ILE A 286 -9.14 -13.21 -15.85
N GLU A 287 -10.43 -12.94 -15.61
CA GLU A 287 -10.97 -12.71 -14.27
C GLU A 287 -10.79 -13.95 -13.37
N ARG A 288 -11.00 -15.17 -13.89
CA ARG A 288 -10.70 -16.41 -13.16
C ARG A 288 -9.23 -16.55 -12.79
N VAL A 289 -8.32 -16.34 -13.74
CA VAL A 289 -6.87 -16.43 -13.48
C VAL A 289 -6.44 -15.45 -12.39
N PHE A 290 -6.99 -14.23 -12.37
CA PHE A 290 -6.66 -13.25 -11.34
C PHE A 290 -7.28 -13.53 -9.96
N HIS A 291 -8.37 -14.28 -9.87
CA HIS A 291 -9.08 -14.54 -8.60
C HIS A 291 -8.90 -15.97 -8.06
N GLU A 292 -8.26 -16.87 -8.82
CA GLU A 292 -8.07 -18.26 -8.45
C GLU A 292 -6.57 -18.56 -8.21
N PRO A 293 -6.10 -18.55 -6.94
CA PRO A 293 -4.68 -18.78 -6.62
C PRO A 293 -4.12 -20.12 -7.10
N SER A 294 -4.98 -21.11 -7.36
CA SER A 294 -4.61 -22.42 -7.93
C SER A 294 -4.14 -22.31 -9.38
N LEU A 295 -4.70 -21.41 -10.19
CA LEU A 295 -4.35 -21.26 -11.61
C LEU A 295 -3.03 -20.49 -11.80
N ASN A 296 -2.66 -19.60 -10.88
CA ASN A 296 -1.34 -18.95 -10.87
C ASN A 296 -0.17 -19.93 -10.67
N ARG A 297 -0.42 -21.17 -10.22
CA ARG A 297 0.62 -22.20 -10.04
C ARG A 297 0.89 -23.03 -11.31
N ALA A 298 0.06 -22.88 -12.35
CA ALA A 298 0.10 -23.72 -13.56
C ALA A 298 0.60 -22.98 -14.81
N LEU A 299 0.97 -21.70 -14.70
CA LEU A 299 1.57 -20.86 -15.74
C LEU A 299 3.01 -20.50 -15.34
#